data_AF-A0A268P4V3-F1
#
_entry.id   AF-A0A268P4V3-F1
#
_cell.length_a   1.000
_cell.length_b   1.000
_cell.length_c   1.000
_cell.angle_alpha   90.00
_cell.angle_beta   90.00
_cell.angle_gamma   90.00
#
_symmetry.space_group_name_H-M   'P 1'
#
loop_
_entity.id
_entity.type
_entity.pdbx_description
1 polymer ?
#
loop_
_entity_poly.entity_id
_entity_poly.type
_entity_poly.pdbx_seq_one_letter_code
_entity_poly.pdbx_strand_id
1 'polypeptide(L)'
;MKKVLLVLLSVFMLAACGGKNEPVQLSFDEIEDLNLDDQVKAIIDNTELLEDYEIVIENNSVAIIYPATHISDSSLALDDSNESFPNVAMTLVEHLSVLEFDETVITSYEPTETTGITGLTKVSALFNRDTVKELDFEEWKDEREKFPQRFYRYSDGYLIRGTVWENLGEEKQEAIGNESKNAVNSDSQFWEYYGSYVE
;
A
#
# COMPACT_ATOMS: atom_id res chain seq x y z
N MET A 1 -34.26 -30.32 3.86
CA MET A 1 -32.99 -30.36 3.10
C MET A 1 -32.74 -28.95 2.60
N LYS A 2 -31.79 -28.24 3.20
CA LYS A 2 -31.42 -26.86 2.82
C LYS A 2 -30.55 -26.95 1.56
N LYS A 3 -30.95 -26.26 0.49
CA LYS A 3 -30.15 -26.12 -0.72
C LYS A 3 -29.07 -25.07 -0.45
N VAL A 4 -27.81 -25.50 -0.45
CA VAL A 4 -26.64 -24.63 -0.48
C VAL A 4 -26.52 -24.11 -1.90
N LEU A 5 -26.64 -22.80 -2.08
CA LEU A 5 -26.35 -22.12 -3.33
C LEU A 5 -24.84 -21.87 -3.35
N LEU A 6 -24.11 -22.66 -4.13
CA LEU A 6 -22.70 -22.44 -4.42
C LEU A 6 -22.65 -21.40 -5.55
N VAL A 7 -22.28 -20.16 -5.23
CA VAL A 7 -21.95 -19.16 -6.24
C VAL A 7 -20.49 -19.39 -6.61
N LEU A 8 -20.27 -20.03 -7.76
CA LEU A 8 -18.96 -20.07 -8.42
C LEU A 8 -18.78 -18.70 -9.10
N LEU A 9 -18.01 -17.81 -8.48
CA LEU A 9 -17.46 -16.65 -9.18
C LEU A 9 -16.40 -17.18 -10.15
N SER A 10 -16.75 -17.24 -11.43
CA SER A 10 -15.81 -17.52 -12.51
C SER A 10 -14.99 -16.27 -12.78
N VAL A 11 -13.81 -16.19 -12.16
CA VAL A 11 -12.77 -15.22 -12.51
C VAL A 11 -12.41 -15.42 -13.99
N PHE A 12 -12.65 -14.39 -14.81
CA PHE A 12 -12.24 -14.37 -16.20
C PHE A 12 -10.71 -14.22 -16.25
N MET A 13 -10.00 -15.32 -16.46
CA MET A 13 -8.60 -15.27 -16.91
C MET A 13 -8.56 -14.71 -18.33
N LEU A 14 -8.22 -13.44 -18.46
CA LEU A 14 -7.71 -12.89 -19.71
C LEU A 14 -6.18 -13.02 -19.71
N ALA A 15 -5.72 -14.19 -20.16
CA ALA A 15 -4.34 -14.36 -20.59
C ALA A 15 -4.12 -13.53 -21.87
N ALA A 16 -3.35 -12.44 -21.78
CA ALA A 16 -2.86 -11.69 -22.94
C ALA A 16 -1.41 -11.20 -22.70
N CYS A 17 -0.48 -11.92 -23.32
CA CYS A 17 0.74 -11.42 -23.96
C CYS A 17 1.60 -10.35 -23.25
N GLY A 18 2.70 -10.77 -22.60
CA GLY A 18 4.06 -10.27 -22.89
C GLY A 18 4.42 -8.79 -22.65
N GLY A 19 3.57 -8.00 -21.97
CA GLY A 19 3.93 -6.73 -21.35
C GLY A 19 3.76 -6.84 -19.85
N LYS A 20 4.58 -6.14 -19.06
CA LYS A 20 4.27 -5.89 -17.63
C LYS A 20 3.01 -5.00 -17.61
N ASN A 21 1.83 -5.59 -17.75
CA ASN A 21 0.59 -4.85 -17.71
C ASN A 21 0.35 -4.45 -16.25
N GLU A 22 0.17 -3.16 -16.02
CA GLU A 22 -0.27 -2.69 -14.72
C GLU A 22 -1.64 -3.27 -14.37
N PRO A 23 -1.93 -3.52 -13.08
CA PRO A 23 -3.25 -3.92 -12.67
C PRO A 23 -4.32 -2.92 -13.09
N VAL A 24 -5.49 -3.40 -13.46
CA VAL A 24 -6.63 -2.55 -13.81
C VAL A 24 -7.48 -2.34 -12.57
N GLN A 25 -7.75 -1.09 -12.20
CA GLN A 25 -8.62 -0.76 -11.07
C GLN A 25 -10.04 -1.32 -11.29
N LEU A 26 -10.57 -2.03 -10.30
CA LEU A 26 -11.97 -2.45 -10.28
C LEU A 26 -12.88 -1.25 -10.05
N SER A 27 -13.99 -1.19 -10.78
CA SER A 27 -15.04 -0.20 -10.53
C SER A 27 -15.86 -0.55 -9.29
N PHE A 28 -16.48 0.45 -8.67
CA PHE A 28 -17.36 0.24 -7.52
C PHE A 28 -18.50 -0.74 -7.84
N ASP A 29 -19.12 -0.61 -9.02
CA ASP A 29 -20.21 -1.49 -9.48
C ASP A 29 -19.80 -2.98 -9.55
N GLU A 30 -18.51 -3.28 -9.76
CA GLU A 30 -18.02 -4.66 -9.81
C GLU A 30 -17.92 -5.31 -8.43
N ILE A 31 -17.89 -4.50 -7.37
CA ILE A 31 -17.65 -4.96 -5.98
C ILE A 31 -18.76 -4.55 -5.01
N GLU A 32 -19.75 -3.73 -5.42
CA GLU A 32 -20.76 -3.14 -4.53
C GLU A 32 -21.61 -4.17 -3.77
N ASP A 33 -21.79 -5.37 -4.33
CA ASP A 33 -22.56 -6.47 -3.74
C ASP A 33 -21.79 -7.23 -2.64
N LEU A 34 -20.49 -6.99 -2.49
CA LEU A 34 -19.65 -7.58 -1.45
C LEU A 34 -19.76 -6.78 -0.15
N ASN A 35 -19.47 -7.40 0.99
CA ASN A 35 -19.25 -6.64 2.23
C ASN A 35 -17.90 -5.89 2.14
N LEU A 36 -17.72 -4.87 2.97
CA LEU A 36 -16.55 -3.98 2.89
C LEU A 36 -15.20 -4.72 2.98
N ASP A 37 -15.08 -5.73 3.85
CA ASP A 37 -13.86 -6.53 3.97
C ASP A 37 -13.57 -7.28 2.66
N ASP A 38 -14.60 -7.90 2.08
CA ASP A 38 -14.51 -8.62 0.80
C ASP A 38 -14.26 -7.67 -0.39
N GLN A 39 -14.76 -6.42 -0.34
CA GLN A 39 -14.47 -5.38 -1.34
C GLN A 39 -12.99 -5.03 -1.34
N VAL A 40 -12.44 -4.68 -0.17
CA VAL A 40 -11.01 -4.36 -0.01
C VAL A 40 -10.15 -5.55 -0.43
N LYS A 41 -10.53 -6.76 -0.01
CA LYS A 41 -9.83 -7.99 -0.39
C LYS A 41 -9.83 -8.20 -1.91
N ALA A 42 -10.98 -8.06 -2.57
CA ALA A 42 -11.08 -8.22 -4.02
C ALA A 42 -10.21 -7.20 -4.77
N ILE A 43 -10.16 -5.95 -4.28
CA ILE A 43 -9.31 -4.91 -4.84
C ILE A 43 -7.83 -5.29 -4.73
N ILE A 44 -7.37 -5.71 -3.55
CA ILE A 44 -5.97 -6.09 -3.32
C ILE A 44 -5.60 -7.33 -4.14
N ASP A 45 -6.41 -8.38 -4.10
CA ASP A 45 -6.16 -9.62 -4.83
C ASP A 45 -6.08 -9.38 -6.35
N ASN A 46 -6.88 -8.44 -6.89
CA ASN A 46 -6.83 -8.04 -8.30
C ASN A 46 -5.53 -7.33 -8.70
N THR A 47 -4.77 -6.78 -7.75
CA THR A 47 -3.46 -6.18 -8.06
C THR A 47 -2.37 -7.22 -8.30
N GLU A 48 -2.54 -8.44 -7.78
CA GLU A 48 -1.52 -9.50 -7.79
C GLU A 48 -0.15 -9.07 -7.22
N LEU A 49 -0.10 -7.98 -6.44
CA LEU A 49 1.15 -7.43 -5.88
C LEU A 49 1.57 -8.10 -4.57
N LEU A 50 0.60 -8.62 -3.81
CA LEU A 50 0.82 -9.16 -2.47
C LEU A 50 0.31 -10.60 -2.39
N GLU A 51 1.18 -11.51 -1.96
CA GLU A 51 0.81 -12.91 -1.69
C GLU A 51 0.21 -13.07 -0.28
N ASP A 52 0.79 -12.37 0.70
CA ASP A 52 0.38 -12.38 2.10
C ASP A 52 0.13 -10.95 2.57
N TYR A 53 -0.98 -10.71 3.26
CA TYR A 53 -1.31 -9.42 3.85
C TYR A 53 -2.41 -9.56 4.93
N GLU A 54 -2.49 -8.54 5.78
CA GLU A 54 -3.61 -8.31 6.71
C GLU A 54 -4.34 -7.03 6.29
N ILE A 55 -5.67 -7.06 6.44
CA ILE A 55 -6.55 -5.90 6.27
C ILE A 55 -7.13 -5.56 7.64
N VAL A 56 -7.04 -4.29 8.02
CA VAL A 56 -7.76 -3.75 9.18
C VAL A 56 -8.62 -2.59 8.74
N ILE A 57 -9.91 -2.61 9.11
CA ILE A 57 -10.89 -1.57 8.76
C ILE A 57 -11.57 -1.07 10.04
N GLU A 58 -11.39 0.21 10.35
CA GLU A 58 -11.96 0.84 11.54
C GLU A 58 -12.41 2.26 11.24
N ASN A 59 -13.63 2.63 11.63
CA ASN A 59 -14.15 4.01 11.51
C ASN A 59 -13.97 4.65 10.11
N ASN A 60 -14.16 3.87 9.04
CA ASN A 60 -13.94 4.30 7.65
C ASN A 60 -12.47 4.60 7.28
N SER A 61 -11.52 4.04 8.03
CA SER A 61 -10.10 3.98 7.71
C SER A 61 -9.70 2.54 7.39
N VAL A 62 -8.67 2.36 6.56
CA VAL A 62 -8.15 1.05 6.16
C VAL A 62 -6.62 0.98 6.31
N ALA A 63 -6.12 -0.12 6.86
CA ALA A 63 -4.70 -0.42 6.93
C ALA A 63 -4.41 -1.74 6.20
N ILE A 64 -3.45 -1.70 5.28
CA ILE A 64 -2.94 -2.87 4.56
C ILE A 64 -1.52 -3.15 5.05
N ILE A 65 -1.34 -4.30 5.67
CA ILE A 65 -0.10 -4.67 6.35
C ILE A 65 0.46 -5.91 5.68
N TYR A 66 1.69 -5.84 5.16
CA TYR A 66 2.28 -6.93 4.39
C TYR A 66 3.74 -7.19 4.74
N PRO A 67 4.20 -8.46 4.68
CA PRO A 67 5.60 -8.80 4.91
C PRO A 67 6.44 -8.36 3.71
N ALA A 68 7.53 -7.64 3.96
CA ALA A 68 8.53 -7.32 2.93
C ALA A 68 9.73 -8.26 3.03
N THR A 69 9.46 -9.56 2.93
CA THR A 69 10.50 -10.59 2.93
C THR A 69 11.28 -10.55 1.62
N HIS A 70 12.58 -10.79 1.70
CA HIS A 70 13.46 -10.94 0.52
C HIS A 70 13.76 -9.67 -0.29
N ILE A 71 13.18 -8.51 0.06
CA ILE A 71 13.51 -7.22 -0.56
C ILE A 71 14.57 -6.51 0.30
N SER A 72 15.65 -6.04 -0.33
CA SER A 72 16.68 -5.26 0.38
C SER A 72 16.10 -3.94 0.89
N ASP A 73 16.53 -3.45 2.04
CA ASP A 73 16.04 -2.19 2.62
C ASP A 73 16.12 -1.00 1.64
N SER A 74 17.20 -0.95 0.87
CA SER A 74 17.42 0.07 -0.16
C SER A 74 16.42 -0.03 -1.32
N SER A 75 16.12 -1.25 -1.77
CA SER A 75 15.12 -1.51 -2.81
C SER A 75 13.70 -1.32 -2.32
N LEU A 76 13.44 -1.68 -1.06
CA LEU A 76 12.14 -1.54 -0.43
C LEU A 76 11.76 -0.07 -0.29
N ALA A 77 12.63 0.74 0.32
CA ALA A 77 12.32 2.13 0.58
C ALA A 77 12.35 2.99 -0.69
N LEU A 78 13.30 2.74 -1.61
CA LEU A 78 13.48 3.63 -2.75
C LEU A 78 14.09 2.95 -3.96
N ASP A 79 13.23 2.49 -4.85
CA ASP A 79 13.54 1.92 -6.16
C ASP A 79 12.32 2.06 -7.11
N ASP A 80 12.48 1.73 -8.39
CA ASP A 80 11.40 1.74 -9.38
C ASP A 80 10.77 0.36 -9.63
N SER A 81 11.23 -0.67 -8.91
CA SER A 81 10.69 -2.03 -9.01
C SER A 81 9.25 -2.11 -8.49
N ASN A 82 8.43 -2.98 -9.09
CA ASN A 82 7.02 -3.17 -8.69
C ASN A 82 6.88 -3.61 -7.22
N GLU A 83 7.91 -4.23 -6.67
CA GLU A 83 7.96 -4.72 -5.29
C GLU A 83 8.39 -3.63 -4.29
N SER A 84 8.89 -2.48 -4.77
CA SER A 84 9.25 -1.36 -3.91
C SER A 84 8.02 -0.81 -3.18
N PHE A 85 8.22 -0.37 -1.94
CA PHE A 85 7.15 0.18 -1.12
C PHE A 85 6.41 1.35 -1.80
N PRO A 86 7.10 2.33 -2.43
CA PRO A 86 6.41 3.40 -3.17
C PRO A 86 5.42 2.90 -4.22
N ASN A 87 5.81 1.90 -5.01
CA ASN A 87 4.99 1.39 -6.11
C ASN A 87 3.83 0.55 -5.60
N VAL A 88 4.07 -0.31 -4.62
CA VAL A 88 3.01 -1.08 -3.95
C VAL A 88 2.00 -0.12 -3.32
N ALA A 89 2.46 0.83 -2.52
CA ALA A 89 1.58 1.75 -1.81
C ALA A 89 0.74 2.61 -2.77
N MET A 90 1.34 3.21 -3.80
CA MET A 90 0.58 4.02 -4.76
C MET A 90 -0.42 3.19 -5.57
N THR A 91 -0.06 1.97 -5.97
CA THR A 91 -1.01 1.10 -6.68
C THR A 91 -2.18 0.73 -5.79
N LEU A 92 -1.93 0.37 -4.52
CA LEU A 92 -2.99 0.07 -3.56
C LEU A 92 -3.88 1.29 -3.27
N VAL A 93 -3.29 2.47 -3.09
CA VAL A 93 -4.03 3.72 -2.84
C VAL A 93 -4.89 4.12 -4.03
N GLU A 94 -4.35 4.03 -5.26
CA GLU A 94 -5.13 4.21 -6.49
C GLU A 94 -6.31 3.25 -6.49
N HIS A 95 -6.05 1.96 -6.33
CA HIS A 95 -7.06 0.93 -6.43
C HIS A 95 -8.15 1.02 -5.36
N LEU A 96 -7.79 1.37 -4.12
CA LEU A 96 -8.72 1.55 -3.01
C LEU A 96 -9.48 2.88 -3.06
N SER A 97 -9.10 3.83 -3.92
CA SER A 97 -9.71 5.16 -3.97
C SER A 97 -11.22 5.12 -4.29
N VAL A 98 -11.69 4.06 -4.94
CA VAL A 98 -13.12 3.84 -5.25
C VAL A 98 -13.99 3.65 -4.00
N LEU A 99 -13.38 3.29 -2.86
CA LEU A 99 -14.07 3.08 -1.58
C LEU A 99 -14.09 4.33 -0.69
N GLU A 100 -13.39 5.40 -1.08
CA GLU A 100 -13.39 6.70 -0.40
C GLU A 100 -13.12 6.66 1.13
N PHE A 101 -12.22 5.78 1.59
CA PHE A 101 -11.78 5.75 2.99
C PHE A 101 -11.26 7.12 3.44
N ASP A 102 -11.51 7.48 4.71
CA ASP A 102 -11.02 8.71 5.32
C ASP A 102 -9.49 8.68 5.44
N GLU A 103 -8.94 7.52 5.80
CA GLU A 103 -7.49 7.28 5.93
C GLU A 103 -7.12 5.91 5.35
N THR A 104 -6.06 5.88 4.57
CA THR A 104 -5.44 4.66 4.05
C THR A 104 -4.01 4.58 4.55
N VAL A 105 -3.69 3.52 5.28
CA VAL A 105 -2.34 3.22 5.78
C VAL A 105 -1.79 1.99 5.07
N ILE A 106 -0.62 2.12 4.47
CA ILE A 106 0.09 0.98 3.88
C ILE A 106 1.34 0.75 4.70
N THR A 107 1.55 -0.48 5.20
CA THR A 107 2.66 -0.82 6.08
C THR A 107 3.34 -2.09 5.61
N SER A 108 4.65 -1.99 5.37
CA SER A 108 5.52 -3.14 5.22
C SER A 108 6.17 -3.50 6.55
N TYR A 109 6.35 -4.78 6.84
CA TYR A 109 7.03 -5.25 8.05
C TYR A 109 8.05 -6.35 7.77
N GLU A 110 8.97 -6.54 8.71
CA GLU A 110 9.89 -7.69 8.76
C GLU A 110 9.25 -8.79 9.63
N PRO A 111 8.89 -9.96 9.08
CA PRO A 111 8.33 -11.05 9.88
C PRO A 111 9.34 -11.57 10.91
N THR A 112 8.90 -11.75 12.15
CA THR A 112 9.69 -12.44 13.17
C THR A 112 9.31 -13.92 13.21
N GLU A 113 10.25 -14.83 13.46
CA GLU A 113 9.98 -16.29 13.60
C GLU A 113 9.03 -16.65 14.75
N THR A 114 8.58 -15.67 15.54
CA THR A 114 7.56 -15.87 16.58
C THR A 114 6.18 -15.70 15.95
N THR A 115 5.34 -16.72 16.07
CA THR A 115 4.02 -16.82 15.44
C THR A 115 3.12 -15.63 15.79
N GLY A 116 2.81 -14.81 14.81
CA GLY A 116 1.92 -13.64 14.91
C GLY A 116 2.38 -12.51 13.99
N ILE A 117 1.51 -11.52 13.76
CA ILE A 117 1.87 -10.25 13.13
C ILE A 117 2.49 -9.39 14.24
N THR A 118 3.68 -9.79 14.68
CA THR A 118 4.54 -9.02 15.60
C THR A 118 5.84 -8.71 14.88
N GLY A 119 5.71 -8.33 13.62
CA GLY A 119 6.82 -7.93 12.79
C GLY A 119 7.08 -6.44 12.94
N LEU A 120 8.34 -6.05 12.83
CA LEU A 120 8.70 -4.66 13.01
C LEU A 120 8.47 -3.91 11.70
N THR A 121 7.68 -2.83 11.74
CA THR A 121 7.44 -1.94 10.60
C THR A 121 8.76 -1.54 9.94
N LYS A 122 8.88 -1.73 8.62
CA LYS A 122 10.05 -1.31 7.84
C LYS A 122 9.81 0.06 7.23
N VAL A 123 8.74 0.16 6.44
CA VAL A 123 8.28 1.37 5.79
C VAL A 123 6.76 1.42 5.89
N SER A 124 6.21 2.60 6.19
CA SER A 124 4.77 2.84 6.22
C SER A 124 4.43 4.23 5.68
N ALA A 125 3.23 4.40 5.16
CA ALA A 125 2.71 5.67 4.66
C ALA A 125 1.21 5.83 4.95
N LEU A 126 0.82 7.06 5.25
CA LEU A 126 -0.57 7.52 5.45
C LEU A 126 -1.02 8.34 4.25
N PHE A 127 -2.26 8.11 3.83
CA PHE A 127 -2.96 8.90 2.84
C PHE A 127 -4.35 9.25 3.36
N ASN A 128 -4.63 10.54 3.48
CA ASN A 128 -5.95 11.06 3.79
C ASN A 128 -6.79 11.12 2.51
N ARG A 129 -8.11 10.97 2.65
CA ARG A 129 -9.04 11.05 1.51
C ARG A 129 -8.83 12.27 0.62
N ASP A 130 -8.65 13.44 1.24
CA ASP A 130 -8.51 14.70 0.51
C ASP A 130 -7.24 14.71 -0.34
N THR A 131 -6.14 14.18 0.20
CA THR A 131 -4.90 13.97 -0.56
C THR A 131 -5.13 13.00 -1.71
N VAL A 132 -5.73 11.83 -1.46
CA VAL A 132 -6.01 10.82 -2.50
C VAL A 132 -6.84 11.39 -3.65
N LYS A 133 -7.84 12.24 -3.36
CA LYS A 133 -8.68 12.90 -4.37
C LYS A 133 -7.93 13.90 -5.25
N GLU A 134 -6.82 14.44 -4.76
CA GLU A 134 -5.98 15.40 -5.46
C GLU A 134 -4.77 14.75 -6.17
N LEU A 135 -4.49 13.47 -5.91
CA LEU A 135 -3.38 12.76 -6.54
C LEU A 135 -3.64 12.53 -8.04
N ASP A 136 -2.65 12.89 -8.85
CA ASP A 136 -2.58 12.49 -10.26
C ASP A 136 -1.78 11.18 -10.37
N PHE A 137 -2.49 10.05 -10.39
CA PHE A 137 -1.87 8.73 -10.49
C PHE A 137 -1.16 8.50 -11.84
N GLU A 138 -1.59 9.18 -12.90
CA GLU A 138 -0.93 9.09 -14.21
C GLU A 138 0.40 9.85 -14.19
N GLU A 139 0.44 11.04 -13.57
CA GLU A 139 1.71 11.75 -13.33
C GLU A 139 2.67 10.89 -12.51
N TRP A 140 2.18 10.22 -11.45
CA TRP A 140 3.02 9.29 -10.68
C TRP A 140 3.60 8.16 -11.56
N LYS A 141 2.77 7.50 -12.38
CA LYS A 141 3.22 6.42 -13.28
C LYS A 141 4.32 6.88 -14.25
N ASP A 142 4.20 8.12 -14.76
CA ASP A 142 5.19 8.73 -15.65
C ASP A 142 6.50 9.11 -14.94
N GLU A 143 6.43 9.47 -13.66
CA GLU A 143 7.57 10.00 -12.90
C GLU A 143 8.35 8.95 -12.11
N ARG A 144 7.70 7.87 -11.67
CA ARG A 144 8.27 6.90 -10.70
C ARG A 144 9.56 6.22 -11.18
N GLU A 145 9.75 6.03 -12.48
CA GLU A 145 10.99 5.46 -13.04
C GLU A 145 12.21 6.40 -12.83
N LYS A 146 11.98 7.71 -12.82
CA LYS A 146 13.05 8.72 -12.72
C LYS A 146 13.18 9.29 -11.31
N PHE A 147 12.06 9.41 -10.61
CA PHE A 147 11.96 10.11 -9.35
C PHE A 147 11.09 9.34 -8.34
N PRO A 148 11.41 8.07 -8.00
CA PRO A 148 10.60 7.28 -7.08
C PRO A 148 10.49 7.93 -5.69
N GLN A 149 11.44 8.78 -5.31
CA GLN A 149 11.44 9.48 -4.02
C GLN A 149 10.28 10.47 -3.87
N ARG A 150 9.68 10.91 -4.99
CA ARG A 150 8.54 11.82 -4.98
C ARG A 150 7.32 11.21 -4.32
N PHE A 151 7.24 9.89 -4.22
CA PHE A 151 6.25 9.19 -3.41
C PHE A 151 6.05 9.81 -2.03
N TYR A 152 7.15 10.15 -1.34
CA TYR A 152 7.10 10.70 0.03
C TYR A 152 6.51 12.11 0.10
N ARG A 153 6.36 12.79 -1.03
CA ARG A 153 5.64 14.06 -1.16
C ARG A 153 4.13 13.83 -1.35
N TYR A 154 3.73 12.66 -1.83
CA TYR A 154 2.34 12.32 -2.10
C TYR A 154 1.63 11.79 -0.86
N SER A 155 2.34 11.21 0.10
CA SER A 155 1.75 10.82 1.38
C SER A 155 1.50 12.02 2.30
N ASP A 156 0.59 11.85 3.25
CA ASP A 156 0.32 12.78 4.36
C ASP A 156 1.29 12.56 5.53
N GLY A 157 1.71 11.31 5.69
CA GLY A 157 2.72 10.89 6.66
C GLY A 157 3.47 9.68 6.12
N TYR A 158 4.69 9.47 6.60
CA TYR A 158 5.42 8.24 6.36
C TYR A 158 6.37 7.94 7.51
N LEU A 159 6.72 6.67 7.63
CA LEU A 159 7.76 6.18 8.52
C LEU A 159 8.71 5.31 7.69
N ILE A 160 10.00 5.61 7.76
CA ILE A 160 11.05 4.64 7.39
C ILE A 160 11.77 4.33 8.68
N ARG A 161 11.76 3.05 9.09
CA ARG A 161 12.40 2.63 10.33
C ARG A 161 13.88 2.99 10.32
N GLY A 162 14.42 3.42 11.47
CA GLY A 162 15.82 3.83 11.59
C GLY A 162 16.83 2.83 11.00
N THR A 163 16.64 1.53 11.25
CA THR A 163 17.51 0.48 10.68
C THR A 163 17.44 0.40 9.15
N VAL A 164 16.27 0.62 8.57
CA VAL A 164 16.09 0.70 7.10
C VAL A 164 16.73 1.98 6.59
N TRP A 165 16.46 3.11 7.25
CA TRP A 165 16.97 4.44 6.89
C TRP A 165 18.50 4.46 6.84
N GLU A 166 19.16 3.95 7.88
CA GLU A 166 20.62 3.85 7.98
C GLU A 166 21.25 3.04 6.83
N ASN A 167 20.49 2.14 6.20
CA ASN A 167 20.94 1.30 5.09
C ASN A 167 20.72 1.93 3.69
N LEU A 168 20.05 3.08 3.57
CA LEU A 168 19.72 3.68 2.27
C LEU A 168 20.93 4.35 1.57
N GLY A 169 21.98 4.69 2.33
CA GLY A 169 23.09 5.52 1.85
C GLY A 169 22.71 7.00 1.78
N GLU A 170 23.71 7.88 1.88
CA GLU A 170 23.50 9.34 2.01
C GLU A 170 22.69 9.94 0.86
N GLU A 171 22.96 9.53 -0.38
CA GLU A 171 22.27 10.03 -1.57
C GLU A 171 20.75 9.77 -1.54
N LYS A 172 20.34 8.54 -1.18
CA LYS A 172 18.91 8.20 -1.08
C LYS A 172 18.25 8.88 0.11
N GLN A 173 18.94 8.95 1.25
CA GLN A 173 18.44 9.69 2.42
C GLN A 173 18.20 11.16 2.09
N GLU A 174 19.13 11.81 1.40
CA GLU A 174 19.01 13.20 0.95
C GLU A 174 17.86 13.35 -0.05
N ALA A 175 17.73 12.45 -1.03
CA ALA A 175 16.65 12.48 -2.01
C ALA A 175 15.26 12.38 -1.35
N ILE A 176 15.09 11.45 -0.40
CA ILE A 176 13.83 11.30 0.36
C ILE A 176 13.59 12.53 1.24
N GLY A 177 14.61 12.98 1.97
CA GLY A 177 14.50 14.13 2.88
C GLY A 177 14.18 15.45 2.17
N ASN A 178 14.58 15.61 0.91
CA ASN A 178 14.27 16.80 0.12
C ASN A 178 12.84 16.79 -0.45
N GLU A 179 12.25 15.62 -0.64
CA GLU A 179 10.90 15.46 -1.21
C GLU A 179 9.84 15.24 -0.12
N SER A 180 10.25 14.91 1.10
CA SER A 180 9.32 14.72 2.20
C SER A 180 8.59 16.02 2.56
N LYS A 181 7.27 15.92 2.73
CA LYS A 181 6.55 16.92 3.51
C LYS A 181 7.13 16.88 4.92
N ASN A 182 7.41 18.05 5.52
CA ASN A 182 7.70 18.13 6.94
C ASN A 182 6.62 17.34 7.67
N ALA A 183 7.00 16.26 8.37
CA ALA A 183 6.08 15.30 8.95
C ALA A 183 4.91 16.03 9.61
N VAL A 184 3.71 15.87 9.06
CA VAL A 184 2.52 16.31 9.74
C VAL A 184 2.41 15.39 10.95
N ASN A 185 2.52 15.94 12.15
CA ASN A 185 1.99 15.28 13.34
C ASN A 185 0.49 15.10 13.07
N SER A 186 0.08 14.00 12.46
CA SER A 186 -1.33 13.70 12.31
C SER A 186 -1.85 13.34 13.69
N ASP A 187 -2.91 14.00 14.15
CA ASP A 187 -3.66 13.58 15.35
C ASP A 187 -4.44 12.26 15.11
N SER A 188 -4.05 11.48 14.08
CA SER A 188 -4.65 10.23 13.68
C SER A 188 -4.18 9.09 14.56
N GLN A 189 -5.08 8.61 15.41
CA GLN A 189 -4.85 7.41 16.23
C GLN A 189 -4.68 6.16 15.36
N PHE A 190 -5.34 6.13 14.20
CA PHE A 190 -5.28 5.01 13.26
C PHE A 190 -3.88 4.90 12.62
N TRP A 191 -3.35 6.02 12.13
CA TRP A 191 -1.95 6.12 11.71
C TRP A 191 -0.99 5.78 12.84
N GLU A 192 -1.24 6.35 14.02
CA GLU A 192 -0.37 6.14 15.18
C GLU A 192 -0.21 4.64 15.45
N TYR A 193 -1.29 3.87 15.39
CA TYR A 193 -1.28 2.44 15.70
C TYR A 193 -0.79 1.55 14.54
N TYR A 194 -1.31 1.74 13.32
CA TYR A 194 -1.04 0.81 12.20
C TYR A 194 0.13 1.23 11.30
N GLY A 195 0.61 2.46 11.41
CA GLY A 195 1.71 2.96 10.59
C GLY A 195 2.90 3.47 11.38
N SER A 196 2.66 4.08 12.56
CA SER A 196 3.71 4.68 13.38
C SER A 196 4.16 3.82 14.56
N TYR A 197 3.31 2.90 15.06
CA TYR A 197 3.61 2.15 16.28
C TYR A 197 4.68 1.09 15.97
N VAL A 198 5.79 1.22 16.69
CA VAL A 198 6.96 0.36 16.65
C VAL A 198 7.03 -0.34 18.00
N GLU A 199 6.69 -1.63 18.04
CA GLU A 199 7.22 -2.56 19.06
C GLU A 199 7.57 -3.91 18.44
#